data_AF-A0A6G9AYG5-F1
#
_entry.id   AF-A0A6G9AYG5-F1
#
_cell.length_a   1.000
_cell.length_b   1.000
_cell.length_c   1.000
_cell.angle_alpha   90.00
_cell.angle_beta   90.00
_cell.angle_gamma   90.00
#
_symmetry.space_group_name_H-M   'P 1'
#
loop_
_entity.id
_entity.type
_entity.pdbx_description
1 polymer ?
#
loop_
_entity_poly.entity_id
_entity_poly.type
_entity_poly.pdbx_seq_one_letter_code
_entity_poly.pdbx_strand_id
1 'polypeptide(L)'
;MKYFFVAVLLSFGIGSLQAQDSTAVKTSVAVDTLSPKDNNAADALLAGLADSTDAQPLLPRKMIFTQRVFWGPKGLLRAMNVAPLTPEGRANELKVRRTMLITHQIGGFVTLAGFIAQGLLGAKLYNAKGQEYVDTKKWHERSATFINIAYGTTLALSLTAPPPVVGTKKGFTSIKLHKYLAIVHLTGMVATNILAHMIEDHPDLKPYHRAAAYGTFGAYAASIVSLTF
;
A
#
# COMPACT_ATOMS: atom_id res chain seq x y z
N MET A 1 1.76 11.55 -25.29
CA MET A 1 2.55 12.04 -24.13
C MET A 1 1.84 11.75 -22.80
N LYS A 2 1.55 10.48 -22.46
CA LYS A 2 0.74 10.11 -21.27
C LYS A 2 1.49 9.34 -20.18
N TYR A 3 2.80 9.13 -20.34
CA TYR A 3 3.60 8.32 -19.40
C TYR A 3 4.79 9.08 -18.78
N PHE A 4 4.93 10.38 -19.05
CA PHE A 4 6.04 11.16 -18.51
C PHE A 4 5.85 11.55 -17.03
N PHE A 5 4.62 11.45 -16.51
CA PHE A 5 4.29 11.89 -15.15
C PHE A 5 4.67 10.90 -14.04
N VAL A 6 5.04 9.66 -14.37
CA VAL A 6 5.42 8.66 -13.36
C VAL A 6 6.90 8.80 -12.97
N ALA A 7 7.73 9.48 -13.77
CA ALA A 7 9.18 9.51 -13.59
C ALA A 7 9.73 10.71 -12.79
N VAL A 8 8.91 11.72 -12.45
CA VAL A 8 9.43 13.01 -11.91
C VAL A 8 9.33 13.13 -10.38
N LEU A 9 8.65 12.23 -9.67
CA LEU A 9 8.45 12.33 -8.21
C LEU A 9 9.64 11.82 -7.36
N LEU A 10 10.87 12.07 -7.81
CA LEU A 10 12.10 11.65 -7.14
C LEU A 10 13.14 12.76 -6.94
N SER A 11 12.79 14.05 -7.07
CA SER A 11 13.78 15.13 -6.93
C SER A 11 13.28 16.35 -6.15
N PHE A 12 13.95 16.59 -5.01
CA PHE A 12 14.07 17.81 -4.18
C PHE A 12 12.78 18.41 -3.56
N GLY A 13 12.74 18.89 -2.32
CA GLY A 13 13.81 19.30 -1.40
C GLY A 13 13.62 20.76 -0.95
N ILE A 14 13.01 20.94 0.23
CA ILE A 14 13.14 22.05 1.20
C ILE A 14 12.64 23.46 0.79
N GLY A 15 11.70 23.96 1.59
CA GLY A 15 11.35 25.38 1.72
C GLY A 15 10.35 25.56 2.86
N SER A 16 10.83 26.05 4.00
CA SER A 16 10.00 26.52 5.12
C SER A 16 9.16 27.72 4.68
N LEU A 17 7.91 27.83 5.13
CA LEU A 17 7.28 29.11 5.51
C LEU A 17 5.96 28.89 6.27
N GLN A 18 5.73 29.78 7.22
CA GLN A 18 4.69 29.82 8.23
C GLN A 18 3.30 30.16 7.68
N ALA A 19 2.30 29.65 8.41
CA ALA A 19 0.99 30.23 8.76
C ALA A 19 0.10 30.87 7.67
N GLN A 20 -1.11 30.31 7.52
CA GLN A 20 -2.34 31.02 7.91
C GLN A 20 -3.51 30.04 8.02
N ASP A 21 -4.14 30.04 9.20
CA ASP A 21 -5.49 29.53 9.43
C ASP A 21 -6.48 30.44 8.71
N SER A 22 -7.34 29.85 7.86
CA SER A 22 -8.65 30.43 7.52
C SER A 22 -9.42 29.48 6.59
N THR A 23 -10.18 28.54 7.14
CA THR A 23 -11.36 27.99 6.44
C THR A 23 -12.44 27.58 7.44
N ALA A 24 -13.05 28.58 8.08
CA ALA A 24 -14.41 28.44 8.59
C ALA A 24 -15.28 29.44 7.80
N VAL A 25 -16.09 28.95 6.87
CA VAL A 25 -17.09 29.77 6.18
C VAL A 25 -18.35 29.75 7.05
N LYS A 26 -18.67 30.88 7.68
CA LYS A 26 -19.97 31.10 8.32
C LYS A 26 -20.97 31.54 7.25
N THR A 27 -21.91 30.67 6.90
CA THR A 27 -23.10 31.06 6.14
C THR A 27 -24.11 31.66 7.12
N SER A 28 -24.40 32.96 7.02
CA SER A 28 -25.51 33.60 7.73
C SER A 28 -26.81 33.34 6.95
N VAL A 29 -27.76 32.64 7.55
CA VAL A 29 -29.13 32.55 7.03
C VAL A 29 -30.03 33.39 7.95
N ALA A 30 -30.79 34.29 7.33
CA ALA A 30 -31.78 35.14 7.97
C ALA A 30 -32.90 34.29 8.60
N VAL A 31 -33.28 34.63 9.84
CA VAL A 31 -34.37 34.00 10.58
C VAL A 31 -35.64 34.81 10.34
N ASP A 32 -36.60 34.23 9.63
CA ASP A 32 -37.98 34.74 9.56
C ASP A 32 -38.79 34.17 10.74
N THR A 33 -39.40 35.06 11.51
CA THR A 33 -40.20 34.77 12.71
C THR A 33 -41.64 34.42 12.36
N LEU A 34 -42.06 33.17 12.60
CA LEU A 34 -43.46 32.79 12.87
C LEU A 34 -43.54 31.70 13.96
N SER A 35 -44.50 31.86 14.88
CA SER A 35 -44.70 31.10 16.13
C SER A 35 -45.44 29.75 15.93
N PRO A 36 -45.40 28.80 16.90
CA PRO A 36 -45.32 27.37 16.64
C PRO A 36 -46.68 26.68 16.51
N LYS A 37 -46.74 25.69 15.61
CA LYS A 37 -47.68 24.57 15.66
C LYS A 37 -46.86 23.29 15.85
N ASP A 38 -47.44 22.30 16.52
CA ASP A 38 -46.76 21.13 17.09
C ASP A 38 -45.91 20.32 16.09
N ASN A 39 -44.60 20.56 16.08
CA ASN A 39 -43.64 19.94 15.16
C ASN A 39 -42.53 19.12 15.84
N ASN A 40 -42.64 18.85 17.15
CA ASN A 40 -41.55 18.33 17.98
C ASN A 40 -40.91 17.02 17.45
N ALA A 41 -41.63 16.16 16.74
CA ALA A 41 -41.07 14.93 16.18
C ALA A 41 -40.29 15.15 14.87
N ALA A 42 -40.76 16.07 14.01
CA ALA A 42 -40.06 16.43 12.77
C ALA A 42 -38.83 17.29 13.09
N ASP A 43 -38.94 18.21 14.05
CA ASP A 43 -37.83 19.03 14.51
C ASP A 43 -36.80 18.20 15.28
N ALA A 44 -37.21 17.17 16.03
CA ALA A 44 -36.26 16.23 16.65
C ALA A 44 -35.57 15.31 15.62
N LEU A 45 -36.25 14.91 14.55
CA LEU A 45 -35.63 14.18 13.44
C LEU A 45 -34.68 15.07 12.63
N LEU A 46 -35.05 16.33 12.38
CA LEU A 46 -34.20 17.32 11.72
C LEU A 46 -33.02 17.74 12.61
N ALA A 47 -33.21 17.86 13.91
CA ALA A 47 -32.14 18.10 14.88
C ALA A 47 -31.19 16.91 14.98
N GLY A 48 -31.71 15.67 14.94
CA GLY A 48 -30.90 14.45 14.85
C GLY A 48 -30.11 14.34 13.53
N LEU A 49 -30.66 14.84 12.43
CA LEU A 49 -29.95 14.97 11.15
C LEU A 49 -28.92 16.11 11.18
N ALA A 50 -29.21 17.22 11.87
CA ALA A 50 -28.29 18.34 12.04
C ALA A 50 -27.08 17.97 12.92
N ASP A 51 -27.28 17.18 13.98
CA ASP A 51 -26.20 16.60 14.80
C ASP A 51 -25.40 15.53 14.03
N SER A 52 -26.01 14.91 13.01
CA SER A 52 -25.33 14.04 12.05
C SER A 52 -24.56 14.81 10.96
N THR A 53 -24.66 16.15 10.93
CA THR A 53 -24.06 17.05 9.93
C THR A 53 -22.69 17.61 10.36
N ASP A 54 -22.06 17.03 11.38
CA ASP A 54 -20.61 17.24 11.55
C ASP A 54 -19.90 16.64 10.34
N ALA A 55 -19.35 17.50 9.49
CA ALA A 55 -18.68 17.13 8.26
C ALA A 55 -17.61 16.06 8.56
N GLN A 56 -17.90 14.82 8.19
CA GLN A 56 -16.98 13.71 8.44
C GLN A 56 -15.63 14.04 7.80
N PRO A 57 -14.52 13.93 8.55
CA PRO A 57 -13.22 14.33 8.04
C PRO A 57 -12.88 13.50 6.81
N LEU A 58 -12.58 14.19 5.69
CA LEU A 58 -12.32 13.53 4.40
C LEU A 58 -11.10 12.60 4.45
N LEU A 59 -10.17 12.84 5.38
CA LEU A 59 -8.99 12.01 5.60
C LEU A 59 -9.01 11.35 6.98
N PRO A 60 -8.51 10.11 7.11
CA PRO A 60 -8.38 9.48 8.41
C PRO A 60 -7.29 10.17 9.25
N ARG A 61 -7.50 10.23 10.57
CA ARG A 61 -6.53 10.83 11.51
C ARG A 61 -5.17 10.12 11.51
N LYS A 62 -5.15 8.80 11.29
CA LYS A 62 -3.92 7.98 11.27
C LYS A 62 -3.60 7.57 9.83
N MET A 63 -2.43 7.98 9.36
CA MET A 63 -1.87 7.64 8.06
C MET A 63 -0.43 7.16 8.25
N ILE A 64 -0.02 6.17 7.47
CA ILE A 64 1.40 5.78 7.42
C ILE A 64 2.23 6.85 6.71
N PHE A 65 3.54 6.84 6.92
CA PHE A 65 4.45 7.87 6.42
C PHE A 65 4.32 8.10 4.91
N THR A 66 4.37 7.04 4.10
CA THR A 66 4.22 7.10 2.64
C THR A 66 2.89 7.71 2.21
N GLN A 67 1.80 7.29 2.86
CA GLN A 67 0.48 7.86 2.59
C GLN A 67 0.43 9.34 2.92
N ARG A 68 1.07 9.78 4.01
CA ARG A 68 1.10 11.20 4.40
C ARG A 68 1.90 12.03 3.40
N VAL A 69 3.01 11.51 2.89
CA VAL A 69 3.85 12.18 1.88
C VAL A 69 3.07 12.42 0.59
N PHE A 70 2.39 11.40 0.05
CA PHE A 70 1.66 11.54 -1.22
C PHE A 70 0.26 12.14 -1.05
N TRP A 71 -0.50 11.67 -0.06
CA TRP A 71 -1.93 11.89 0.12
C TRP A 71 -2.30 12.58 1.44
N GLY A 72 -1.35 13.14 2.19
CA GLY A 72 -1.67 13.96 3.37
C GLY A 72 -2.30 15.31 2.98
N PRO A 73 -2.81 16.10 3.94
CA PRO A 73 -3.38 17.43 3.66
C PRO A 73 -2.43 18.37 2.89
N LYS A 74 -1.12 18.28 3.18
CA LYS A 74 -0.04 18.97 2.46
C LYS A 74 0.81 17.99 1.62
N GLY A 75 0.21 16.88 1.22
CA GLY A 75 0.89 15.85 0.44
C GLY A 75 1.19 16.32 -0.98
N LEU A 76 2.14 15.63 -1.62
CA LEU A 76 2.66 15.96 -2.95
C LEU A 76 1.56 16.12 -4.01
N LEU A 77 0.57 15.23 -4.01
CA LEU A 77 -0.52 15.27 -5.00
C LEU A 77 -1.49 16.44 -4.79
N ARG A 78 -1.54 16.99 -3.57
CA ARG A 78 -2.29 18.23 -3.28
C ARG A 78 -1.49 19.47 -3.63
N ALA A 79 -0.18 19.46 -3.34
CA ALA A 79 0.71 20.54 -3.76
C ALA A 79 0.72 20.73 -5.28
N MET A 80 0.58 19.64 -6.04
CA MET A 80 0.49 19.66 -7.51
C MET A 80 -0.94 19.89 -8.06
N ASN A 81 -1.93 20.13 -7.19
CA ASN A 81 -3.35 20.31 -7.55
C ASN A 81 -3.97 19.13 -8.34
N VAL A 82 -3.46 17.90 -8.13
CA VAL A 82 -3.93 16.66 -8.79
C VAL A 82 -5.05 15.98 -7.99
N ALA A 83 -5.03 16.13 -6.66
CA ALA A 83 -5.98 15.48 -5.75
C ALA A 83 -6.59 16.49 -4.75
N PRO A 84 -7.48 17.40 -5.19
CA PRO A 84 -8.08 18.39 -4.32
C PRO A 84 -8.90 17.74 -3.18
N LEU A 85 -8.89 18.36 -1.99
CA LEU A 85 -9.54 17.82 -0.80
C LEU A 85 -11.03 18.19 -0.76
N THR A 86 -11.78 17.73 -1.78
CA THR A 86 -13.24 17.86 -1.88
C THR A 86 -13.89 16.47 -1.75
N PRO A 87 -15.20 16.37 -1.48
CA PRO A 87 -15.92 15.09 -1.48
C PRO A 87 -15.75 14.31 -2.81
N GLU A 88 -15.81 15.02 -3.93
CA GLU A 88 -15.62 14.45 -5.28
C GLU A 88 -14.17 13.98 -5.50
N GLY A 89 -13.19 14.81 -5.11
CA GLY A 89 -11.77 14.46 -5.15
C GLY A 89 -11.49 13.21 -4.29
N ARG A 90 -12.12 13.14 -3.12
CA ARG A 90 -12.02 12.00 -2.22
C ARG A 90 -12.63 10.73 -2.83
N ALA A 91 -13.77 10.82 -3.51
CA ALA A 91 -14.34 9.69 -4.23
C ALA A 91 -13.40 9.17 -5.34
N ASN A 92 -12.71 10.07 -6.04
CA ASN A 92 -11.71 9.70 -7.04
C ASN A 92 -10.46 9.07 -6.42
N GLU A 93 -9.96 9.58 -5.29
CA GLU A 93 -8.87 8.94 -4.54
C GLU A 93 -9.23 7.50 -4.15
N LEU A 94 -10.48 7.24 -3.75
CA LEU A 94 -10.90 5.88 -3.39
C LEU A 94 -10.98 4.95 -4.59
N LYS A 95 -11.34 5.45 -5.78
CA LYS A 95 -11.23 4.69 -7.04
C LYS A 95 -9.77 4.36 -7.34
N VAL A 96 -8.86 5.32 -7.21
CA VAL A 96 -7.41 5.10 -7.37
C VAL A 96 -6.91 4.06 -6.38
N ARG A 97 -7.28 4.17 -5.09
CA ARG A 97 -6.95 3.19 -4.05
C ARG A 97 -7.41 1.80 -4.45
N ARG A 98 -8.66 1.67 -4.90
CA ARG A 98 -9.21 0.38 -5.34
C ARG A 98 -8.39 -0.20 -6.48
N THR A 99 -8.08 0.59 -7.50
CA THR A 99 -7.24 0.15 -8.62
C THR A 99 -5.87 -0.30 -8.13
N MET A 100 -5.17 0.52 -7.34
CA MET A 100 -3.83 0.18 -6.82
C MET A 100 -3.84 -1.11 -6.01
N LEU A 101 -4.86 -1.34 -5.17
CA LEU A 101 -4.95 -2.54 -4.34
C LEU A 101 -5.35 -3.79 -5.15
N ILE A 102 -6.19 -3.66 -6.17
CA ILE A 102 -6.46 -4.76 -7.11
C ILE A 102 -5.19 -5.11 -7.90
N THR A 103 -4.45 -4.10 -8.38
CA THR A 103 -3.17 -4.31 -9.06
C THR A 103 -2.13 -4.94 -8.13
N HIS A 104 -2.08 -4.53 -6.85
CA HIS A 104 -1.25 -5.17 -5.82
C HIS A 104 -1.60 -6.65 -5.67
N GLN A 105 -2.89 -7.00 -5.63
CA GLN A 105 -3.34 -8.38 -5.52
C GLN A 105 -2.97 -9.21 -6.76
N ILE A 106 -3.25 -8.71 -7.97
CA ILE A 106 -2.90 -9.40 -9.23
C ILE A 106 -1.38 -9.58 -9.33
N GLY A 107 -0.61 -8.51 -9.12
CA GLY A 107 0.85 -8.57 -9.10
C GLY A 107 1.35 -9.51 -7.99
N GLY A 108 0.60 -9.62 -6.90
CA GLY A 108 0.86 -10.57 -5.82
C GLY A 108 0.88 -12.02 -6.31
N PHE A 109 -0.13 -12.43 -7.07
CA PHE A 109 -0.19 -13.76 -7.70
C PHE A 109 0.86 -13.97 -8.79
N VAL A 110 1.16 -12.93 -9.60
CA VAL A 110 2.25 -12.99 -10.58
C VAL A 110 3.59 -13.25 -9.89
N THR A 111 3.85 -12.55 -8.79
CA THR A 111 5.06 -12.73 -7.99
C THR A 111 5.09 -14.13 -7.35
N LEU A 112 3.95 -14.65 -6.89
CA LEU A 112 3.85 -16.02 -6.36
C LEU A 112 4.25 -17.07 -7.41
N ALA A 113 3.73 -16.95 -8.64
CA ALA A 113 4.11 -17.83 -9.74
C ALA A 113 5.63 -17.76 -10.03
N GLY A 114 6.20 -16.55 -9.98
CA GLY A 114 7.63 -16.34 -10.05
C GLY A 114 8.38 -17.09 -8.95
N PHE A 115 7.96 -16.98 -7.68
CA PHE A 115 8.58 -17.72 -6.58
C PHE A 115 8.54 -19.23 -6.77
N ILE A 116 7.44 -19.79 -7.27
CA ILE A 116 7.33 -21.22 -7.55
C ILE A 116 8.39 -21.63 -8.59
N ALA A 117 8.45 -20.90 -9.72
CA ALA A 117 9.44 -21.16 -10.76
C ALA A 117 10.89 -21.04 -10.24
N GLN A 118 11.18 -19.97 -9.49
CA GLN A 118 12.49 -19.77 -8.87
C GLN A 118 12.83 -20.87 -7.85
N GLY A 119 11.86 -21.35 -7.07
CA GLY A 119 12.03 -22.43 -6.12
C GLY A 119 12.40 -23.75 -6.79
N LEU A 120 11.77 -24.06 -7.93
CA LEU A 120 12.12 -25.22 -8.76
C LEU A 120 13.52 -25.08 -9.35
N LEU A 121 13.88 -23.89 -9.87
CA LEU A 121 15.22 -23.61 -10.37
C LEU A 121 16.27 -23.72 -9.26
N GLY A 122 15.99 -23.23 -8.05
CA GLY A 122 16.89 -23.33 -6.91
C GLY A 122 17.09 -24.77 -6.43
N ALA A 123 16.02 -25.57 -6.42
CA ALA A 123 16.11 -27.00 -6.11
C ALA A 123 16.95 -27.76 -7.17
N LYS A 124 16.76 -27.43 -8.45
CA LYS A 124 17.55 -27.97 -9.55
C LYS A 124 19.02 -27.58 -9.44
N LEU A 125 19.30 -26.31 -9.14
CA LEU A 125 20.65 -25.77 -9.01
C LEU A 125 21.48 -26.48 -7.94
N TYR A 126 20.83 -26.97 -6.87
CA TYR A 126 21.50 -27.65 -5.77
C TYR A 126 22.23 -28.94 -6.18
N ASN A 127 21.70 -29.65 -7.18
CA ASN A 127 22.26 -30.92 -7.66
C ASN A 127 22.95 -30.80 -9.02
N ALA A 128 22.84 -29.65 -9.69
CA ALA A 128 23.39 -29.42 -11.01
C ALA A 128 24.93 -29.37 -11.01
N LYS A 129 25.56 -29.81 -12.11
CA LYS A 129 27.02 -29.81 -12.32
C LYS A 129 27.37 -29.31 -13.72
N GLY A 130 28.60 -28.84 -13.92
CA GLY A 130 29.10 -28.43 -15.23
C GLY A 130 28.25 -27.34 -15.89
N GLN A 131 27.94 -27.50 -17.18
CA GLN A 131 27.17 -26.51 -17.95
C GLN A 131 25.74 -26.33 -17.41
N GLU A 132 25.11 -27.40 -16.92
CA GLU A 132 23.76 -27.32 -16.34
C GLU A 132 23.72 -26.41 -15.11
N TYR A 133 24.78 -26.42 -14.29
CA TYR A 133 24.91 -25.52 -13.15
C TYR A 133 24.92 -24.06 -13.61
N VAL A 134 25.75 -23.75 -14.63
CA VAL A 134 25.89 -22.38 -15.17
C VAL A 134 24.56 -21.89 -15.73
N ASP A 135 23.89 -22.70 -16.53
CA ASP A 135 22.62 -22.33 -17.17
C ASP A 135 21.49 -22.17 -16.13
N THR A 136 21.41 -23.10 -15.16
CA THR A 136 20.38 -23.05 -14.11
C THR A 136 20.62 -21.87 -13.18
N LYS A 137 21.87 -21.54 -12.83
CA LYS A 137 22.22 -20.35 -12.02
C LYS A 137 21.75 -19.07 -12.71
N LYS A 138 22.04 -18.94 -14.01
CA LYS A 138 21.62 -17.78 -14.81
C LYS A 138 20.10 -17.61 -14.83
N TRP A 139 19.36 -18.70 -14.99
CA TRP A 139 17.89 -18.66 -14.95
C TRP A 139 17.36 -18.36 -13.55
N HIS A 140 17.99 -18.90 -12.51
CA HIS A 140 17.64 -18.62 -11.11
C HIS A 140 17.80 -17.12 -10.80
N GLU A 141 18.94 -16.52 -11.13
CA GLU A 141 19.20 -15.08 -10.93
C GLU A 141 18.28 -14.18 -11.78
N ARG A 142 17.99 -14.57 -13.02
CA ARG A 142 17.04 -13.85 -13.87
C ARG A 142 15.64 -13.89 -13.28
N SER A 143 15.21 -15.04 -12.75
CA SER A 143 13.93 -15.17 -12.06
C SER A 143 13.90 -14.33 -10.77
N ALA A 144 15.01 -14.27 -10.03
CA ALA A 144 15.15 -13.42 -8.84
C ALA A 144 14.98 -11.95 -9.17
N THR A 145 15.63 -11.48 -10.24
CA THR A 145 15.51 -10.11 -10.72
C THR A 145 14.05 -9.78 -11.07
N PHE A 146 13.37 -10.67 -11.80
CA PHE A 146 11.96 -10.50 -12.13
C PHE A 146 11.09 -10.42 -10.86
N ILE A 147 11.27 -11.34 -9.91
CA ILE A 147 10.53 -11.38 -8.65
C ILE A 147 10.77 -10.11 -7.85
N ASN A 148 12.00 -9.63 -7.73
CA ASN A 148 12.33 -8.40 -7.01
C ASN A 148 11.62 -7.18 -7.61
N ILE A 149 11.57 -7.07 -8.95
CA ILE A 149 10.87 -5.98 -9.63
C ILE A 149 9.35 -6.09 -9.40
N ALA A 150 8.79 -7.28 -9.60
CA ALA A 150 7.35 -7.52 -9.41
C ALA A 150 6.93 -7.26 -7.96
N TYR A 151 7.68 -7.81 -7.00
CA TYR A 151 7.48 -7.62 -5.56
C TYR A 151 7.65 -6.15 -5.14
N GLY A 152 8.70 -5.47 -5.63
CA GLY A 152 8.92 -4.05 -5.35
C GLY A 152 7.77 -3.18 -5.87
N THR A 153 7.24 -3.52 -7.06
CA THR A 153 6.09 -2.85 -7.65
C THR A 153 4.83 -3.06 -6.80
N THR A 154 4.55 -4.30 -6.35
CA THR A 154 3.39 -4.56 -5.49
C THR A 154 3.53 -3.88 -4.14
N LEU A 155 4.71 -3.88 -3.54
CA LEU A 155 5.01 -3.17 -2.30
C LEU A 155 4.74 -1.66 -2.46
N ALA A 156 5.22 -1.05 -3.55
CA ALA A 156 4.99 0.35 -3.84
C ALA A 156 3.50 0.67 -3.98
N LEU A 157 2.75 -0.14 -4.73
CA LEU A 157 1.29 0.01 -4.88
C LEU A 157 0.57 -0.03 -3.53
N SER A 158 0.96 -0.91 -2.61
CA SER A 158 0.33 -1.02 -1.29
C SER A 158 0.68 0.17 -0.38
N LEU A 159 1.97 0.52 -0.29
CA LEU A 159 2.46 1.58 0.60
C LEU A 159 2.06 2.98 0.15
N THR A 160 1.96 3.20 -1.17
CA THR A 160 1.61 4.51 -1.73
C THR A 160 0.13 4.63 -2.05
N ALA A 161 -0.72 3.63 -1.75
CA ALA A 161 -2.16 3.74 -1.99
C ALA A 161 -2.81 4.83 -1.12
N PRO A 162 -3.76 5.62 -1.66
CA PRO A 162 -4.51 6.64 -0.92
C PRO A 162 -5.11 6.08 0.37
N PRO A 163 -5.21 6.84 1.47
CA PRO A 163 -5.66 6.32 2.75
C PRO A 163 -7.13 5.81 2.69
N PRO A 164 -7.52 4.81 3.50
CA PRO A 164 -8.91 4.31 3.55
C PRO A 164 -9.88 5.32 4.21
N VAL A 165 -11.19 5.15 4.01
CA VAL A 165 -12.23 5.99 4.64
C VAL A 165 -12.49 5.59 6.09
N VAL A 166 -12.55 4.28 6.37
CA VAL A 166 -12.98 3.76 7.66
C VAL A 166 -11.78 3.40 8.53
N GLY A 167 -11.89 3.73 9.83
CA GLY A 167 -10.93 3.32 10.85
C GLY A 167 -10.76 1.81 10.96
N THR A 168 -9.66 1.38 11.56
CA THR A 168 -9.30 -0.04 11.65
C THR A 168 -10.34 -0.82 12.46
N LYS A 169 -10.89 -1.91 11.91
CA LYS A 169 -11.81 -2.80 12.65
C LYS A 169 -11.09 -3.39 13.88
N LYS A 170 -11.80 -3.45 15.02
CA LYS A 170 -11.33 -4.13 16.25
C LYS A 170 -11.34 -5.66 16.04
N GLY A 171 -10.46 -6.40 16.71
CA GLY A 171 -10.32 -7.87 16.59
C GLY A 171 -9.21 -8.34 15.63
N PHE A 172 -8.93 -9.65 15.62
CA PHE A 172 -8.03 -10.28 14.65
C PHE A 172 -8.75 -10.41 13.31
N THR A 173 -8.13 -9.95 12.23
CA THR A 173 -8.71 -9.99 10.89
C THR A 173 -7.68 -10.52 9.91
N SER A 174 -8.16 -11.11 8.81
CA SER A 174 -7.34 -11.52 7.66
C SER A 174 -6.35 -10.40 7.23
N ILE A 175 -6.80 -9.15 7.20
CA ILE A 175 -5.94 -7.98 6.89
C ILE A 175 -4.81 -7.78 7.90
N LYS A 176 -5.05 -8.02 9.20
CA LYS A 176 -3.98 -7.93 10.22
C LYS A 176 -2.99 -9.07 10.07
N LEU A 177 -3.48 -10.29 9.80
CA LEU A 177 -2.63 -11.44 9.52
C LEU A 177 -1.73 -11.17 8.31
N HIS A 178 -2.30 -10.70 7.19
CA HIS A 178 -1.54 -10.27 6.02
C HIS A 178 -0.46 -9.25 6.38
N LYS A 179 -0.76 -8.23 7.21
CA LYS A 179 0.24 -7.24 7.62
C LYS A 179 1.39 -7.84 8.43
N TYR A 180 1.12 -8.78 9.32
CA TYR A 180 2.18 -9.47 10.06
C TYR A 180 3.02 -10.34 9.13
N LEU A 181 2.36 -11.13 8.28
CA LEU A 181 3.04 -11.92 7.24
C LEU A 181 3.81 -11.03 6.25
N ALA A 182 3.36 -9.79 6.02
CA ALA A 182 4.05 -8.81 5.20
C ALA A 182 5.37 -8.34 5.78
N ILE A 183 5.45 -8.17 7.10
CA ILE A 183 6.72 -7.90 7.77
C ILE A 183 7.67 -9.09 7.56
N VAL A 184 7.17 -10.32 7.73
CA VAL A 184 7.96 -11.54 7.59
C VAL A 184 8.46 -11.71 6.16
N HIS A 185 7.58 -11.66 5.15
CA HIS A 185 7.98 -11.87 3.76
C HIS A 185 8.80 -10.71 3.20
N LEU A 186 8.61 -9.47 3.67
CA LEU A 186 9.49 -8.35 3.30
C LEU A 186 10.89 -8.53 3.87
N THR A 187 11.00 -8.87 5.15
CA THR A 187 12.29 -9.15 5.80
C THR A 187 12.98 -10.33 5.12
N GLY A 188 12.22 -11.38 4.82
CA GLY A 188 12.70 -12.54 4.09
C GLY A 188 13.24 -12.20 2.71
N MET A 189 12.55 -11.35 1.94
CA MET A 189 13.02 -10.85 0.65
C MET A 189 14.33 -10.08 0.74
N VAL A 190 14.50 -9.24 1.76
CA VAL A 190 15.77 -8.53 1.98
C VAL A 190 16.88 -9.52 2.33
N ALA A 191 16.60 -10.43 3.27
CA ALA A 191 17.57 -11.42 3.73
C ALA A 191 18.03 -12.36 2.60
N THR A 192 17.13 -12.85 1.75
CA THR A 192 17.49 -13.74 0.64
C THR A 192 18.39 -13.05 -0.39
N ASN A 193 18.15 -11.78 -0.71
CA ASN A 193 18.99 -11.00 -1.62
C ASN A 193 20.38 -10.73 -1.03
N ILE A 194 20.47 -10.37 0.26
CA ILE A 194 21.75 -10.19 0.94
C ILE A 194 22.53 -11.52 0.95
N LEU A 195 21.90 -12.61 1.38
CA LEU A 195 22.54 -13.92 1.43
C LEU A 195 22.96 -14.42 0.04
N ALA A 196 22.19 -14.10 -1.01
CA ALA A 196 22.56 -14.45 -2.38
C ALA A 196 23.89 -13.83 -2.80
N HIS A 197 24.13 -12.56 -2.45
CA HIS A 197 25.40 -11.90 -2.74
C HIS A 197 26.55 -12.45 -1.90
N MET A 198 26.30 -12.70 -0.60
CA MET A 198 27.34 -13.24 0.29
C MET A 198 27.78 -14.66 -0.07
N ILE A 199 26.95 -15.46 -0.74
CA ILE A 199 27.29 -16.84 -1.13
C ILE A 199 28.44 -16.92 -2.14
N GLU A 200 28.70 -15.83 -2.88
CA GLU A 200 29.82 -15.76 -3.82
C GLU A 200 31.16 -15.92 -3.09
N ASP A 201 31.30 -15.27 -1.93
CA ASP A 201 32.50 -15.30 -1.08
C ASP A 201 32.41 -16.32 0.07
N HIS A 202 31.19 -16.66 0.49
CA HIS A 202 30.89 -17.54 1.63
C HIS A 202 29.92 -18.67 1.24
N PRO A 203 30.41 -19.73 0.56
CA PRO A 203 29.57 -20.82 0.07
C PRO A 203 28.83 -21.60 1.17
N ASP A 204 29.31 -21.53 2.40
CA ASP A 204 28.68 -22.10 3.61
C ASP A 204 27.33 -21.44 3.95
N LEU A 205 27.04 -20.25 3.40
CA LEU A 205 25.77 -19.55 3.61
C LEU A 205 24.61 -20.11 2.76
N LYS A 206 24.87 -21.02 1.82
CA LYS A 206 23.85 -21.64 0.95
C LYS A 206 22.64 -22.22 1.70
N PRO A 207 22.81 -22.98 2.81
CA PRO A 207 21.69 -23.50 3.57
C PRO A 207 20.82 -22.39 4.19
N TYR A 208 21.43 -21.29 4.63
CA TYR A 208 20.72 -20.16 5.22
C TYR A 208 19.94 -19.38 4.16
N HIS A 209 20.51 -19.14 2.98
CA HIS A 209 19.77 -18.55 1.86
C HIS A 209 18.55 -19.40 1.50
N ARG A 210 18.70 -20.72 1.45
CA ARG A 210 17.61 -21.65 1.15
C ARG A 210 16.53 -21.64 2.24
N ALA A 211 16.93 -21.65 3.51
CA ALA A 211 16.00 -21.55 4.63
C ALA A 211 15.21 -20.23 4.59
N ALA A 212 15.90 -19.10 4.37
CA ALA A 212 15.28 -17.80 4.20
C ALA A 212 14.34 -17.78 2.99
N ALA A 213 14.71 -18.40 1.86
CA ALA A 213 13.89 -18.47 0.65
C ALA A 213 12.60 -19.25 0.88
N TYR A 214 12.66 -20.43 1.50
CA TYR A 214 11.46 -21.20 1.82
C TYR A 214 10.58 -20.52 2.87
N GLY A 215 11.19 -19.91 3.90
CA GLY A 215 10.45 -19.13 4.90
C GLY A 215 9.72 -17.94 4.26
N THR A 216 10.41 -17.22 3.37
CA THR A 216 9.83 -16.10 2.60
C THR A 216 8.68 -16.57 1.73
N PHE A 217 8.88 -17.64 0.96
CA PHE A 217 7.83 -18.22 0.12
C PHE A 217 6.62 -18.66 0.94
N GLY A 218 6.83 -19.38 2.04
CA GLY A 218 5.76 -19.84 2.91
C GLY A 218 4.96 -18.68 3.52
N ALA A 219 5.65 -17.67 4.07
CA ALA A 219 5.01 -16.47 4.60
C ALA A 219 4.24 -15.70 3.52
N TYR A 220 4.82 -15.57 2.32
CA TYR A 220 4.20 -14.90 1.19
C TYR A 220 2.95 -15.63 0.67
N ALA A 221 3.04 -16.95 0.48
CA ALA A 221 1.91 -17.78 0.06
C ALA A 221 0.79 -17.77 1.11
N ALA A 222 1.12 -17.92 2.39
CA ALA A 222 0.16 -17.80 3.49
C ALA A 222 -0.50 -16.41 3.51
N SER A 223 0.26 -15.37 3.19
CA SER A 223 -0.25 -13.99 3.12
C SER A 223 -1.32 -13.84 2.04
N ILE A 224 -1.11 -14.43 0.85
CA ILE A 224 -2.08 -14.46 -0.24
C ILE A 224 -3.34 -15.24 0.16
N VAL A 225 -3.17 -16.45 0.70
CA VAL A 225 -4.29 -17.29 1.16
C VAL A 225 -5.11 -16.55 2.21
N SER A 226 -4.45 -15.89 3.17
CA SER A 226 -5.13 -15.16 4.25
C SER A 226 -6.08 -14.08 3.75
N LEU A 227 -5.85 -13.48 2.59
CA LEU A 227 -6.70 -12.42 2.03
C LEU A 227 -7.85 -12.94 1.15
N THR A 228 -7.86 -14.24 0.84
CA THR A 228 -8.88 -14.85 -0.04
C THR A 228 -10.06 -15.41 0.78
N PHE A 229 -9.90 -15.53 2.10
CA PHE A 229 -10.89 -16.03 3.07
C PHE A 229 -11.05 -15.03 4.24
#